data_AF-A0A1Q6LTW1-F1
#
_entry.id   AF-A0A1Q6LTW1-F1
#
_cell.length_a   1.000
_cell.length_b   1.000
_cell.length_c   1.000
_cell.angle_alpha   90.00
_cell.angle_beta   90.00
_cell.angle_gamma   90.00
#
_symmetry.space_group_name_H-M   'P 1'
#
loop_
_entity.id
_entity.type
_entity.pdbx_description
1 polymer ?
#
loop_
_entity_poly.entity_id
_entity_poly.type
_entity_poly.pdbx_seq_one_letter_code
_entity_poly.pdbx_strand_id
1 'polypeptide(L)' 'MAEKMITLGKKNTLASKRQVLSYVTKEDVVKKLFDEIAPKYEDRNGGYTRIVKTGPRRGDAAEMCIIELV' A
#
# COMPACT_ATOMS: atom_id res chain seq x y z
N MET A 1 -3.98 5.64 -2.80
CA MET A 1 -4.71 4.35 -2.84
C MET A 1 -4.12 3.31 -1.87
N ALA A 2 -2.81 3.07 -1.90
CA ALA A 2 -2.13 2.13 -1.00
C ALA A 2 -2.46 2.37 0.50
N GLU A 3 -2.50 3.63 0.92
CA GLU A 3 -2.79 4.02 2.30
C GLU A 3 -4.17 3.55 2.80
N LYS A 4 -5.19 3.63 1.93
CA LYS A 4 -6.55 3.17 2.24
C LYS A 4 -6.60 1.65 2.38
N MET A 5 -5.82 0.92 1.58
CA MET A 5 -5.75 -0.54 1.67
C MET A 5 -5.12 -1.01 2.98
N ILE A 6 -4.04 -0.36 3.43
CA ILE A 6 -3.42 -0.66 4.74
C ILE A 6 -4.40 -0.33 5.88
N THR A 7 -5.14 0.77 5.77
CA THR A 7 -6.17 1.14 6.76
C THR A 7 -7.31 0.12 6.84
N LEU A 8 -7.75 -0.42 5.69
CA LEU A 8 -8.72 -1.51 5.64
C LEU A 8 -8.13 -2.83 6.19
N GLY A 9 -6.85 -3.07 5.91
CA GLY A 9 -6.05 -4.17 6.44
C GLY A 9 -6.12 -4.27 7.96
N LYS A 10 -5.90 -3.13 8.64
CA LYS A 10 -5.94 -3.03 10.11
C LYS A 10 -7.28 -3.42 10.74
N LYS A 11 -8.40 -3.17 10.03
CA LYS A 11 -9.73 -3.55 10.54
C LYS A 11 -9.93 -5.08 10.54
N ASN A 12 -9.24 -5.80 9.65
CA ASN A 12 -9.22 -7.26 9.54
C ASN A 12 -10.60 -7.96 9.63
N THR A 13 -11.65 -7.38 9.02
CA THR A 13 -12.97 -8.01 8.93
C THR A 13 -13.19 -8.68 7.57
N LEU A 14 -14.14 -9.61 7.49
CA LEU A 14 -14.57 -10.21 6.21
C LEU A 14 -15.02 -9.14 5.19
N ALA A 15 -15.72 -8.10 5.66
CA ALA A 15 -16.13 -6.98 4.82
C ALA A 15 -14.90 -6.22 4.27
N SER A 16 -13.90 -5.96 5.11
CA SER A 16 -12.65 -5.32 4.69
C SER A 16 -11.87 -6.16 3.69
N LYS A 17 -11.81 -7.49 3.87
CA LYS A 17 -11.16 -8.40 2.90
C LYS A 17 -11.85 -8.39 1.54
N ARG A 18 -13.19 -8.44 1.50
CA ARG A 18 -13.98 -8.33 0.26
C ARG A 18 -13.77 -6.99 -0.44
N GLN A 19 -13.72 -5.89 0.33
CA GLN A 19 -13.42 -4.56 -0.21
C GLN A 19 -12.00 -4.48 -0.79
N VAL A 20 -11.00 -5.10 -0.17
CA VAL A 20 -9.65 -5.11 -0.73
C VAL A 20 -9.59 -5.97 -2.00
N LEU A 21 -10.22 -7.15 -2.00
CA LEU A 21 -10.28 -8.05 -3.16
C LEU A 21 -10.97 -7.44 -4.38
N SER A 22 -11.90 -6.50 -4.20
CA SER A 22 -12.52 -5.80 -5.33
C SER A 22 -11.57 -4.84 -6.05
N TYR A 23 -10.48 -4.42 -5.39
CA TYR A 23 -9.48 -3.50 -5.96
C TYR A 23 -8.17 -4.19 -6.30
N VAL A 24 -7.72 -5.11 -5.46
CA VAL A 24 -6.47 -5.87 -5.63
C VAL A 24 -6.83 -7.22 -6.25
N THR A 25 -6.50 -7.38 -7.52
CA THR A 25 -6.85 -8.57 -8.31
C THR A 25 -6.09 -9.83 -7.93
N LYS A 26 -4.95 -9.70 -7.23
CA LYS A 26 -4.10 -10.82 -6.83
C LYS A 26 -4.34 -11.19 -5.37
N GLU A 27 -4.86 -12.39 -5.15
CA GLU A 27 -5.17 -12.91 -3.81
C GLU A 27 -3.93 -13.00 -2.90
N ASP A 28 -2.78 -13.40 -3.44
CA ASP A 28 -1.52 -13.46 -2.69
C ASP A 28 -1.12 -12.11 -2.10
N VAL A 29 -1.39 -11.02 -2.82
CA VAL A 29 -1.08 -9.65 -2.37
C VAL A 29 -2.03 -9.25 -1.25
N VAL A 30 -3.31 -9.63 -1.35
CA VAL A 30 -4.28 -9.41 -0.28
C VAL A 30 -3.86 -10.18 0.97
N LYS A 31 -3.45 -11.44 0.83
CA LYS A 31 -2.97 -12.24 1.95
C LYS A 31 -1.78 -11.58 2.65
N LYS A 32 -0.75 -11.17 1.90
CA LYS A 32 0.41 -10.43 2.46
C LYS A 32 0.01 -9.12 3.13
N LEU A 33 -0.99 -8.41 2.60
CA LEU A 33 -1.47 -7.16 3.19
C LEU A 33 -2.03 -7.39 4.61
N PHE A 34 -2.84 -8.42 4.81
CA PHE A 34 -3.47 -8.70 6.11
C PHE A 34 -2.54 -9.44 7.07
N ASP A 35 -1.68 -10.34 6.56
CA ASP A 35 -0.84 -11.20 7.41
C ASP A 35 0.48 -10.49 7.82
N GLU A 36 1.07 -9.66 6.96
CA GLU A 36 2.40 -9.08 7.20
C GLU A 36 2.39 -7.55 7.30
N ILE A 37 1.68 -6.86 6.40
CA ILE A 37 1.81 -5.39 6.26
C ILE A 37 0.93 -4.66 7.28
N ALA A 38 -0.34 -5.04 7.43
CA ALA A 38 -1.25 -4.38 8.35
C ALA A 38 -0.82 -4.48 9.83
N PRO A 39 -0.36 -5.64 10.34
CA PRO A 39 0.14 -5.76 11.71
C PRO A 39 1.34 -4.86 12.00
N LYS A 40 2.29 -4.75 11.05
CA LYS A 40 3.47 -3.87 11.19
C LYS A 40 3.12 -2.39 11.38
N TYR A 41 1.93 -1.99 10.96
CA TYR A 41 1.49 -0.61 11.00
C TYR A 41 0.46 -0.32 12.07
N GLU A 42 0.03 -1.27 12.89
CA GLU A 42 -1.09 -1.10 13.84
C GLU A 42 -1.01 0.22 14.64
N ASP A 43 0.14 0.49 15.24
CA ASP A 43 0.36 1.67 16.11
C ASP A 43 0.41 3.02 15.37
N ARG A 44 0.59 3.02 14.04
CA ARG A 44 0.75 4.25 13.25
C ARG A 44 -0.59 4.72 12.68
N ASN A 45 -1.05 5.93 12.98
CA ASN A 45 -2.30 6.46 12.42
C ASN A 45 -2.07 7.29 11.13
N GLY A 46 -1.82 6.61 10.01
CA GLY A 46 -1.64 7.24 8.68
C GLY A 46 -0.17 7.49 8.29
N GLY A 47 0.07 7.92 7.05
CA GLY A 47 1.42 8.17 6.54
C GLY A 47 2.23 6.89 6.30
N TYR A 48 1.60 5.85 5.76
CA TYR A 48 2.25 4.54 5.55
C TYR A 48 3.20 4.51 4.34
N THR A 49 3.11 5.49 3.45
CA THR A 49 3.93 5.58 2.24
C THR A 49 4.83 6.80 2.26
N ARG A 50 6.07 6.64 1.80
CA ARG A 50 7.02 7.72 1.55
C ARG A 50 7.31 7.82 0.06
N ILE A 51 7.46 9.04 -0.43
CA ILE A 51 7.87 9.32 -1.80
C ILE A 51 9.28 9.90 -1.77
N VAL A 52 10.20 9.26 -2.48
CA VAL A 52 11.57 9.73 -2.68
C VAL A 52 11.71 10.15 -4.14
N LYS A 53 11.94 11.45 -4.38
CA LYS A 53 12.14 11.95 -5.73
C LYS A 53 13.47 11.45 -6.29
N THR A 54 13.46 11.03 -7.54
CA THR A 54 14.66 10.64 -8.28
C THR A 54 14.87 11.61 -9.45
N GLY A 55 16.06 11.58 -10.04
CA GLY A 55 16.35 12.38 -11.24
C GLY A 55 15.39 12.06 -12.40
N PRO A 56 15.32 12.94 -13.42
CA PRO A 56 14.44 12.75 -14.56
C PRO A 56 14.81 11.50 -15.37
N ARG A 57 13.81 10.84 -15.94
CA ARG A 57 14.00 9.64 -16.77
C ARG A 57 14.75 10.01 -18.05
N ARG A 58 15.75 9.18 -18.39
CA ARG A 58 16.52 9.36 -19.63
C ARG A 58 15.64 9.05 -20.84
N GLY A 59 15.51 10.00 -21.76
CA GLY A 59 14.77 9.86 -23.01
C GLY A 59 13.64 10.89 -23.13
N ASP A 60 12.77 10.95 -22.13
CA ASP A 60 11.59 11.83 -22.13
C ASP A 60 11.60 12.89 -21.03
N ALA A 61 12.67 12.95 -20.22
CA ALA A 61 12.85 13.89 -19.12
C ALA A 61 11.71 13.88 -18.09
N ALA A 62 10.95 12.77 -17.99
CA ALA A 62 9.85 12.66 -17.04
C ALA A 62 10.35 12.67 -15.60
N GLU A 63 9.70 13.42 -14.70
CA GLU A 63 10.00 13.39 -13.27
C GLU A 63 9.67 12.02 -12.70
N MET A 64 10.66 11.39 -12.07
CA MET A 64 10.51 10.06 -11.49
C MET A 64 10.53 10.13 -9.96
N CYS A 65 9.87 9.17 -9.33
CA CYS A 65 9.99 8.96 -7.90
C CYS A 65 9.90 7.47 -7.57
N ILE A 66 10.47 7.13 -6.42
CA ILE A 66 10.33 5.82 -5.79
C ILE A 66 9.33 5.98 -4.64
N ILE A 67 8.37 5.05 -4.56
CA ILE A 67 7.38 5.01 -3.49
C ILE A 67 7.67 3.79 -2.62
N GLU A 68 7.81 4.00 -1.32
CA GLU A 68 8.17 2.96 -0.35
C GLU A 68 7.16 2.93 0.81
N LEU A 69 7.04 1.76 1.45
CA LEU A 69 6.34 1.62 2.73
C LEU A 69 7.32 1.93 3.86
N VAL A 70 6.91 2.77 4.82
CA VAL A 70 7.78 3.32 5.87
C VAL A 70 7.82 2.43 7.08
#